data_AF-A0A3C1UFG2-F1
#
_entry.id   AF-A0A3C1UFG2-F1
#
_cell.length_a   1.000
_cell.length_b   1.000
_cell.length_c   1.000
_cell.angle_alpha   90.00
_cell.angle_beta   90.00
_cell.angle_gamma   90.00
#
_symmetry.space_group_name_H-M   'P 1'
#
loop_
_entity.id
_entity.type
_entity.pdbx_description
1 polymer ?
#
loop_
_entity_poly.entity_id
_entity_poly.type
_entity_poly.pdbx_seq_one_letter_code
_entity_poly.pdbx_strand_id
1 'polypeptide(L)'
;MKKFRSMKKLLLTLTVMCLALGSQAASTLNGLLVDANDSLPLIAATVKLLKANKDSTYVMGTVTDGNGLFNLKDVAPGRYVLKCSYLGYDNATRRVTVEKTGRDVNFGAISMKMEGILLKEAVVNGVKTPITVKEDTIEYNADTYKTQANAVVEDLLKRMPGVEVSSDGKITANGKEVSKILIDGKEFFSDDPKMASKNIPADMVNKLQVIDRKSDLARLTGVDDGEDETVINLTVKKGMNNGWFGTVTGGYGTDDRYSGNLVANYFADGNQFTFIAGGNNTNSQNFTDGGASRFTRFGNNSGITTSQNLGFNFNVGSKDSEKFRAGGNVNYNHSDRDARTTT
;
A
#
# COMPACT_ATOMS: atom_id res chain seq x y z
N MET A 1 -19.36 94.94 45.41
CA MET A 1 -19.95 94.42 44.15
C MET A 1 -18.98 93.76 43.15
N LYS A 2 -17.64 93.99 43.20
CA LYS A 2 -16.68 93.37 42.26
C LYS A 2 -16.47 91.84 42.42
N LYS A 3 -16.48 91.29 43.65
CA LYS A 3 -16.27 89.85 43.91
C LYS A 3 -17.37 88.95 43.33
N PHE A 4 -18.64 89.37 43.41
CA PHE A 4 -19.77 88.62 42.84
C PHE A 4 -19.74 88.54 41.30
N ARG A 5 -19.18 89.57 40.65
CA ARG A 5 -19.03 89.63 39.19
C ARG A 5 -17.88 88.73 38.70
N SER A 6 -16.84 88.52 39.51
CA SER A 6 -15.75 87.58 39.22
C SER A 6 -16.18 86.12 39.35
N MET A 7 -16.98 85.81 40.38
CA MET A 7 -17.46 84.44 40.64
C MET A 7 -18.45 83.96 39.55
N LYS A 8 -19.28 84.85 39.00
CA LYS A 8 -20.14 84.55 37.84
C LYS A 8 -19.35 84.30 36.55
N LYS A 9 -18.22 84.99 36.34
CA LYS A 9 -17.34 84.76 35.18
C LYS A 9 -16.62 83.42 35.30
N LEU A 10 -16.15 83.06 36.50
CA LEU A 10 -15.52 81.77 36.77
C LEU A 10 -16.49 80.60 36.56
N LEU A 11 -17.74 80.73 37.06
CA LEU A 11 -18.77 79.72 36.85
C LEU A 11 -19.09 79.55 35.35
N LEU A 12 -19.22 80.65 34.60
CA LEU A 12 -19.49 80.61 33.16
C LEU A 12 -18.35 79.95 32.37
N THR A 13 -17.08 80.23 32.68
CA THR A 13 -15.95 79.56 32.04
C THR A 13 -15.87 78.08 32.39
N LEU A 14 -16.24 77.68 33.62
CA LEU A 14 -16.27 76.27 34.02
C LEU A 14 -17.39 75.52 33.28
N THR A 15 -18.56 76.14 33.08
CA THR A 15 -19.67 75.55 32.32
C THR A 15 -19.33 75.41 30.83
N VAL A 16 -18.66 76.40 30.22
CA VAL A 16 -18.22 76.33 28.80
C VAL A 16 -17.14 75.27 28.60
N MET A 17 -16.22 75.10 29.55
CA MET A 17 -15.19 74.05 29.50
C MET A 17 -15.79 72.65 29.69
N CYS A 18 -16.86 72.52 30.47
CA CYS A 18 -17.59 71.25 30.65
C CYS A 18 -18.41 70.87 29.40
N LEU A 19 -18.96 71.86 28.67
CA LEU A 19 -19.64 71.65 27.39
C LEU A 19 -18.67 71.28 26.24
N ALA A 20 -17.42 71.74 26.29
CA ALA A 20 -16.39 71.39 25.30
C ALA A 20 -15.86 69.95 25.44
N LEU A 21 -16.09 69.29 26.58
CA LEU A 21 -15.69 67.90 26.83
C LEU A 21 -16.78 66.88 26.43
N GLY A 22 -17.94 67.34 25.94
CA GLY A 22 -19.17 66.56 25.81
C GLY A 22 -19.51 65.99 24.42
N SER A 23 -18.59 65.90 23.46
CA SER A 23 -18.88 65.23 22.18
C SER A 23 -17.65 64.52 21.62
N GLN A 24 -17.29 63.40 22.23
CA GLN A 24 -16.48 62.41 21.52
C GLN A 24 -17.40 61.78 20.47
N ALA A 25 -17.22 62.15 19.19
CA ALA A 25 -17.98 61.59 18.09
C ALA A 25 -17.66 60.09 18.00
N ALA A 26 -18.51 59.27 18.62
CA ALA A 26 -18.42 57.83 18.61
C ALA A 26 -19.37 57.30 17.53
N SER A 27 -18.88 56.38 16.71
CA SER A 27 -19.67 55.82 15.61
C SER A 27 -19.99 54.36 15.88
N THR A 28 -21.12 53.88 15.37
CA THR A 28 -21.48 52.47 15.39
C THR A 28 -21.03 51.81 14.10
N LEU A 29 -20.36 50.67 14.21
CA LEU A 29 -20.04 49.81 13.07
C LEU A 29 -21.00 48.62 13.06
N ASN A 30 -21.74 48.44 11.97
CA ASN A 30 -22.70 47.35 11.83
C ASN A 30 -22.60 46.63 10.47
N GLY A 31 -23.11 45.41 10.41
CA GLY A 31 -23.11 44.61 9.19
C GLY A 31 -23.70 43.22 9.42
N LEU A 32 -23.81 42.47 8.34
CA LEU A 32 -24.35 41.12 8.29
C LEU A 32 -23.25 40.17 7.81
N LEU A 33 -23.00 39.06 8.51
CA LEU A 33 -22.10 38.00 8.04
C LEU A 33 -22.92 36.87 7.42
N VAL A 34 -22.59 36.49 6.19
CA VAL A 34 -23.24 35.41 5.45
C VAL A 34 -22.23 34.42 4.86
N ASP A 35 -22.66 33.20 4.64
CA ASP A 35 -21.94 32.23 3.81
C ASP A 35 -21.91 32.69 2.34
N ALA A 36 -20.78 32.53 1.67
CA ALA A 36 -20.60 32.98 0.29
C ALA A 36 -21.32 32.10 -0.76
N ASN A 37 -21.66 30.86 -0.45
CA ASN A 37 -22.29 29.90 -1.36
C ASN A 37 -23.81 29.96 -1.29
N ASP A 38 -24.39 29.89 -0.08
CA ASP A 38 -25.85 29.79 0.11
C ASP A 38 -26.49 31.05 0.72
N SER A 39 -25.66 32.06 1.05
CA SER A 39 -26.11 33.33 1.66
C SER A 39 -26.80 33.16 3.01
N LEU A 40 -26.61 32.02 3.70
CA LEU A 40 -27.14 31.82 5.04
C LEU A 40 -26.41 32.71 6.07
N PRO A 41 -27.11 33.24 7.07
CA PRO A 41 -26.50 34.06 8.11
C PRO A 41 -25.56 33.23 8.99
N LEU A 42 -24.36 33.76 9.25
CA LEU A 42 -23.38 33.12 10.12
C LEU A 42 -23.61 33.53 11.57
N ILE A 43 -24.23 32.64 12.34
CA ILE A 43 -24.58 32.84 13.76
C ILE A 43 -23.33 32.61 14.63
N ALA A 44 -23.15 33.45 15.66
CA ALA A 44 -22.03 33.38 16.60
C ALA A 44 -20.63 33.48 15.96
N ALA A 45 -20.53 34.14 14.80
CA ALA A 45 -19.26 34.51 14.18
C ALA A 45 -18.57 35.62 14.98
N THR A 46 -17.26 35.50 15.16
CA THR A 46 -16.48 36.45 15.95
C THR A 46 -16.04 37.62 15.07
N VAL A 47 -16.36 38.84 15.49
CA VAL A 47 -16.00 40.08 14.81
C VAL A 47 -15.08 40.90 15.70
N LYS A 48 -13.86 41.18 15.24
CA LYS A 48 -12.84 41.94 15.98
C LYS A 48 -12.49 43.21 15.23
N LEU A 49 -12.39 44.32 15.97
CA LEU A 49 -11.87 45.58 15.48
C LEU A 49 -10.43 45.75 15.97
N LEU A 50 -9.50 45.89 15.03
CA LEU A 50 -8.07 46.05 15.27
C LEU A 50 -7.63 47.44 14.77
N LYS A 51 -6.65 48.07 15.42
CA LYS A 51 -6.09 49.32 14.86
C LYS A 51 -5.28 49.02 13.59
N ALA A 52 -5.30 49.93 12.61
CA ALA A 52 -4.65 49.72 11.32
C ALA A 52 -3.10 49.87 11.32
N ASN A 53 -2.48 50.11 12.47
CA ASN A 53 -1.02 50.22 12.66
C ASN A 53 -0.35 48.84 12.57
N LYS A 54 0.99 48.84 12.43
CA LYS A 54 1.83 47.65 12.22
C LYS A 54 1.57 46.51 13.23
N ASP A 55 1.15 46.85 14.45
CA ASP A 55 0.95 45.89 15.54
C ASP A 55 -0.48 45.34 15.65
N SER A 56 -1.42 45.76 14.77
CA SER A 56 -2.82 45.29 14.72
C SER A 56 -3.47 45.12 16.10
N THR A 57 -3.26 46.08 17.01
CA THR A 57 -3.67 46.00 18.41
C THR A 57 -5.20 45.86 18.50
N TYR A 58 -5.65 44.92 19.33
CA TYR A 58 -7.06 44.72 19.62
C TYR A 58 -7.69 45.96 20.25
N VAL A 59 -8.86 46.35 19.74
CA VAL A 59 -9.64 47.48 20.25
C VAL A 59 -10.88 46.96 20.95
N MET A 60 -11.71 46.21 20.23
CA MET A 60 -12.95 45.63 20.74
C MET A 60 -13.41 44.50 19.82
N GLY A 61 -14.41 43.75 20.26
CA GLY A 61 -15.00 42.66 19.48
C GLY A 61 -16.40 42.32 19.96
N THR A 62 -17.15 41.68 19.08
CA THR A 62 -18.50 41.21 19.32
C THR A 62 -18.71 39.88 18.60
N VAL A 63 -19.85 39.25 18.83
CA VAL A 63 -20.31 38.08 18.07
C VAL A 63 -21.58 38.43 17.32
N THR A 64 -21.83 37.75 16.19
CA THR A 64 -23.09 37.90 15.46
C THR A 64 -24.26 37.26 16.21
N ASP A 65 -25.44 37.82 16.03
CA ASP A 65 -26.70 37.30 16.57
C ASP A 65 -27.26 36.13 15.72
N GLY A 66 -28.47 35.67 16.07
CA GLY A 66 -29.18 34.61 15.34
C GLY A 66 -29.55 34.93 13.90
N ASN A 67 -29.46 36.20 13.49
CA ASN A 67 -29.66 36.65 12.11
C ASN A 67 -28.33 36.99 11.43
N GLY A 68 -27.18 36.69 12.03
CA GLY A 68 -25.85 36.98 11.49
C GLY A 68 -25.43 38.45 11.60
N LEU A 69 -26.18 39.28 12.32
CA LEU A 69 -25.90 40.72 12.46
C LEU A 69 -24.88 40.96 13.57
N PHE A 70 -23.93 41.87 13.33
CA PHE A 70 -23.02 42.37 14.35
C PHE A 70 -23.17 43.88 14.53
N ASN A 71 -22.89 44.34 15.75
CA ASN A 71 -22.92 45.75 16.11
C ASN A 71 -21.80 46.08 17.11
N LEU A 72 -20.92 47.01 16.73
CA LEU A 72 -19.85 47.54 17.58
C LEU A 72 -20.15 49.02 17.83
N LYS A 73 -20.56 49.34 19.05
CA LYS A 73 -20.90 50.71 19.47
C LYS A 73 -19.67 51.45 19.98
N ASP A 74 -19.80 52.77 20.06
CA ASP A 74 -18.85 53.65 20.71
C ASP A 74 -17.42 53.62 20.12
N VAL A 75 -17.32 53.47 18.79
CA VAL A 75 -16.02 53.43 18.10
C VAL A 75 -15.48 54.84 17.90
N ALA A 76 -14.31 55.12 18.48
CA ALA A 76 -13.64 56.41 18.34
C ALA A 76 -13.16 56.66 16.89
N PRO A 77 -12.97 57.92 16.47
CA PRO A 77 -12.45 58.24 15.14
C PRO A 77 -11.02 57.71 14.94
N GLY A 78 -10.77 57.04 13.82
CA GLY A 78 -9.48 56.39 13.57
C GLY A 78 -9.50 55.44 12.38
N ARG A 79 -8.34 54.83 12.09
CA ARG A 79 -8.19 53.81 11.04
C ARG A 79 -8.14 52.43 11.67
N TYR A 80 -9.01 51.55 11.21
CA TYR A 80 -9.19 50.21 11.77
C TYR A 80 -9.24 49.13 10.69
N VAL A 81 -9.06 47.90 11.15
CA VAL A 81 -9.22 46.67 10.40
C VAL A 81 -10.26 45.83 11.14
N LEU A 82 -11.40 45.60 10.48
CA LEU A 82 -12.41 44.66 10.91
C LEU A 82 -11.99 43.26 10.46
N LYS A 83 -11.83 42.33 11.39
CA LYS A 83 -11.50 40.93 11.13
C LYS A 83 -12.64 40.05 11.64
N CYS A 84 -13.26 39.30 10.74
CA CYS A 84 -14.32 38.36 11.03
C CYS A 84 -13.78 36.93 10.91
N SER A 85 -14.08 36.08 11.87
CA SER A 85 -13.63 34.69 11.94
C SER A 85 -14.77 33.78 12.38
N TYR A 86 -14.93 32.66 11.69
CA TYR A 86 -15.92 31.63 12.00
C TYR A 86 -15.30 30.25 11.76
N LEU A 87 -15.69 29.26 12.56
CA LEU A 87 -15.07 27.94 12.51
C LEU A 87 -15.35 27.27 11.16
N GLY A 88 -14.30 26.84 10.46
CA GLY A 88 -14.42 26.23 9.14
C GLY A 88 -14.60 27.25 8.00
N TYR A 89 -14.26 28.52 8.22
CA TYR A 89 -14.34 29.59 7.22
C TYR A 89 -13.05 30.42 7.17
N ASP A 90 -12.73 30.90 5.97
CA ASP A 90 -11.65 31.86 5.77
C ASP A 90 -11.94 33.17 6.50
N ASN A 91 -10.92 33.72 7.17
CA ASN A 91 -11.04 35.01 7.86
C ASN A 91 -11.33 36.15 6.86
N ALA A 92 -12.48 36.81 7.01
CA ALA A 92 -12.80 38.00 6.23
C ALA A 92 -12.21 39.25 6.88
N THR A 93 -11.51 40.08 6.09
CA THR A 93 -10.88 41.32 6.58
C THR A 93 -11.38 42.52 5.78
N ARG A 94 -11.73 43.62 6.47
CA ARG A 94 -12.15 44.89 5.86
C ARG A 94 -11.46 46.06 6.56
N ARG A 95 -10.90 47.00 5.79
CA ARG A 95 -10.34 48.24 6.34
C ARG A 95 -11.45 49.28 6.44
N VAL A 96 -11.46 50.06 7.52
CA VAL A 96 -12.44 51.13 7.74
C VAL A 96 -11.76 52.34 8.35
N THR A 97 -12.18 53.53 7.92
CA THR A 97 -11.79 54.79 8.55
C THR A 97 -13.05 55.40 9.17
N VAL A 98 -13.03 55.53 10.49
CA VAL A 98 -14.10 56.18 11.25
C VAL A 98 -13.80 57.67 11.30
N GLU A 99 -14.67 58.47 10.69
CA GLU A 99 -14.54 59.92 10.66
C GLU A 99 -14.90 60.56 12.01
N LYS A 100 -14.40 61.78 12.25
CA LYS A 100 -14.79 62.59 13.42
C LYS A 100 -16.23 63.11 13.36
N THR A 101 -16.99 62.73 12.33
CA THR A 101 -18.37 63.17 12.11
C THR A 101 -19.39 62.39 12.95
N GLY A 102 -18.99 61.25 13.55
CA GLY A 102 -19.88 60.42 14.36
C GLY A 102 -20.92 59.65 13.54
N ARG A 103 -20.74 59.55 12.22
CA ARG A 103 -21.63 58.80 11.34
C ARG A 103 -21.35 57.32 11.44
N ASP A 104 -22.41 56.55 11.64
CA ASP A 104 -22.37 55.10 11.63
C ASP A 104 -21.87 54.57 10.28
N VAL A 105 -21.13 53.46 10.34
CA VAL A 105 -20.60 52.79 9.15
C VAL A 105 -21.24 51.42 9.04
N ASN A 106 -21.94 51.20 7.93
CA ASN A 106 -22.55 49.93 7.59
C ASN A 106 -21.71 49.20 6.54
N PHE A 107 -21.31 47.97 6.85
CA PHE A 107 -20.52 47.11 5.96
C PHE A 107 -21.38 46.29 4.98
N GLY A 108 -22.71 46.34 5.10
CA GLY A 108 -23.63 45.50 4.35
C GLY A 108 -23.43 44.01 4.67
N ALA A 109 -23.68 43.16 3.67
CA ALA A 109 -23.40 41.74 3.76
C ALA A 109 -21.91 41.47 3.48
N ILE A 110 -21.21 40.92 4.46
CA ILE A 110 -19.84 40.41 4.34
C ILE A 110 -19.94 38.90 4.14
N SER A 111 -19.67 38.43 2.93
CA SER A 111 -19.63 37.00 2.63
C SER A 111 -18.31 36.37 3.07
N MET A 112 -18.38 35.26 3.82
CA MET A 112 -17.24 34.43 4.21
C MET A 112 -17.25 33.12 3.41
N LYS A 113 -16.08 32.68 2.95
CA LYS A 113 -15.93 31.43 2.22
C LYS A 113 -15.65 30.30 3.20
N MET A 114 -16.35 29.18 3.05
CA MET A 114 -16.06 27.98 3.82
C MET A 114 -14.63 27.50 3.49
N GLU A 115 -13.82 27.30 4.52
CA GLU A 115 -12.48 26.72 4.43
C GLU A 115 -12.66 25.21 4.23
N GLY A 116 -12.83 24.82 2.98
CA GLY A 116 -12.87 23.42 2.58
C GLY A 116 -11.49 22.80 2.75
N ILE A 117 -11.23 22.16 3.89
CA ILE A 117 -10.14 21.19 3.98
C ILE A 117 -10.55 20.01 3.09
N LEU A 118 -10.19 20.06 1.81
CA LEU A 118 -10.08 18.88 0.97
C LEU A 118 -8.96 18.02 1.58
N LEU A 119 -9.33 17.13 2.50
CA LEU A 119 -8.48 16.04 2.92
C LEU A 119 -8.03 15.33 1.64
N LYS A 120 -6.71 15.32 1.37
CA LYS A 120 -6.14 14.38 0.39
C LYS A 120 -6.66 13.00 0.77
N GLU A 121 -7.25 12.30 -0.20
CA GLU A 121 -7.78 10.96 -0.02
C GLU A 121 -6.84 10.13 0.86
N ALA A 122 -7.40 9.51 1.89
CA ALA A 122 -6.70 8.47 2.61
C ALA A 122 -6.50 7.32 1.61
N VAL A 123 -5.31 7.22 1.03
CA VAL A 123 -4.90 6.02 0.29
C VAL A 123 -4.78 4.91 1.32
N VAL A 124 -5.87 4.15 1.50
CA VAL A 124 -5.82 2.88 2.22
C VAL A 124 -5.01 1.94 1.32
N ASN A 125 -3.69 1.92 1.53
CA ASN A 125 -2.84 0.85 1.04
C ASN A 125 -3.32 -0.42 1.74
N GLY A 126 -4.20 -1.17 1.08
CA GLY A 126 -4.74 -2.41 1.61
C GLY A 126 -3.58 -3.32 2.01
N VAL A 127 -3.44 -3.58 3.31
CA VAL A 127 -2.49 -4.58 3.81
C VAL A 127 -3.02 -5.91 3.30
N LYS A 128 -2.32 -6.50 2.33
CA LYS A 128 -2.67 -7.83 1.83
C LYS A 128 -2.56 -8.81 3.00
N THR A 129 -3.65 -9.49 3.33
CA THR A 129 -3.65 -10.51 4.38
C THR A 129 -2.60 -11.57 4.04
N PRO A 130 -1.58 -11.79 4.90
CA PRO A 130 -0.46 -12.69 4.60
C PRO A 130 -0.89 -14.14 4.51
N ILE A 131 -1.83 -14.55 5.37
CA ILE A 131 -2.30 -15.93 5.51
C ILE A 131 -3.81 -15.90 5.70
N THR A 132 -4.53 -16.72 4.95
CA THR A 132 -5.97 -16.97 5.11
C THR A 132 -6.16 -18.46 5.32
N VAL A 133 -6.69 -18.84 6.48
CA VAL A 133 -7.03 -20.23 6.79
C VAL A 133 -8.48 -20.47 6.41
N LYS A 134 -8.69 -21.47 5.56
CA LYS A 134 -9.99 -22.06 5.22
C LYS A 134 -10.01 -23.49 5.80
N GLU A 135 -11.16 -24.14 5.80
CA GLU A 135 -11.32 -25.49 6.38
C GLU A 135 -10.23 -26.47 5.92
N ASP A 136 -10.09 -26.69 4.61
CA ASP A 136 -9.13 -27.65 4.04
C ASP A 136 -7.92 -26.97 3.36
N THR A 137 -7.74 -25.65 3.54
CA THR A 137 -6.74 -24.89 2.78
C THR A 137 -6.13 -23.75 3.56
N ILE A 138 -4.80 -23.71 3.62
CA ILE A 138 -4.07 -22.55 4.09
C ILE A 138 -3.55 -21.78 2.87
N GLU A 139 -4.06 -20.56 2.68
CA GLU A 139 -3.72 -19.70 1.56
C GLU A 139 -2.75 -18.60 2.00
N TYR A 140 -1.56 -18.60 1.41
CA TYR A 140 -0.50 -17.61 1.60
C TYR A 140 -0.49 -16.61 0.45
N ASN A 141 -0.36 -15.33 0.79
CA ASN A 141 -0.13 -14.28 -0.19
C ASN A 141 1.37 -14.19 -0.51
N ALA A 142 1.77 -14.58 -1.73
CA ALA A 142 3.18 -14.64 -2.10
C ALA A 142 3.85 -13.25 -2.06
N ASP A 143 3.13 -12.17 -2.38
CA ASP A 143 3.69 -10.81 -2.41
C ASP A 143 4.11 -10.28 -1.02
N THR A 144 3.56 -10.87 0.05
CA THR A 144 3.89 -10.52 1.44
C THR A 144 5.24 -11.13 1.86
N TYR A 145 5.65 -12.23 1.24
CA TYR A 145 6.93 -12.88 1.48
C TYR A 145 7.92 -12.43 0.42
N LYS A 146 8.64 -11.35 0.71
CA LYS A 146 9.69 -10.87 -0.21
C LYS A 146 10.69 -11.98 -0.45
N THR A 147 11.08 -12.19 -1.69
CA THR A 147 12.17 -13.07 -2.12
C THR A 147 13.25 -12.24 -2.81
N GLN A 148 14.41 -12.85 -3.10
CA GLN A 148 15.42 -12.18 -3.91
C GLN A 148 14.94 -12.07 -5.37
N ALA A 149 15.53 -11.14 -6.14
CA ALA A 149 15.31 -11.13 -7.58
C ALA A 149 15.73 -12.47 -8.18
N ASN A 150 14.93 -13.00 -9.13
CA ASN A 150 15.13 -14.31 -9.76
C ASN A 150 15.05 -15.53 -8.80
N ALA A 151 14.46 -15.36 -7.62
CA ALA A 151 14.22 -16.47 -6.70
C ALA A 151 13.23 -17.49 -7.29
N VAL A 152 13.37 -18.75 -6.89
CA VAL A 152 12.47 -19.84 -7.31
C VAL A 152 11.45 -20.14 -6.20
N VAL A 153 10.42 -20.92 -6.51
CA VAL A 153 9.38 -21.30 -5.54
C VAL A 153 9.96 -21.96 -4.29
N GLU A 154 11.05 -22.72 -4.41
CA GLU A 154 11.77 -23.27 -3.25
C GLU A 154 12.19 -22.19 -2.24
N ASP A 155 12.67 -21.04 -2.71
CA ASP A 155 13.09 -19.92 -1.86
C ASP A 155 11.90 -19.19 -1.24
N LEU A 156 10.76 -19.19 -1.93
CA LEU A 156 9.50 -18.68 -1.42
C LEU A 156 8.95 -19.58 -0.30
N LEU A 157 8.96 -20.90 -0.52
CA LEU A 157 8.51 -21.92 0.43
C LEU A 157 9.30 -21.83 1.75
N LYS A 158 10.62 -21.68 1.68
CA LYS A 158 11.50 -21.52 2.87
C LYS A 158 11.17 -20.30 3.74
N ARG A 159 10.42 -19.32 3.21
CA ARG A 159 10.01 -18.10 3.95
C ARG A 159 8.60 -18.21 4.50
N MET A 160 7.85 -19.25 4.15
CA MET A 160 6.48 -19.45 4.60
C MET A 160 6.45 -20.19 5.94
N PRO A 161 5.64 -19.74 6.91
CA PRO A 161 5.52 -20.43 8.18
C PRO A 161 4.87 -21.79 7.98
N GLY A 162 5.35 -22.79 8.73
CA GLY A 162 4.84 -24.16 8.63
C GLY A 162 5.28 -24.92 7.38
N VAL A 163 6.11 -24.32 6.51
CA VAL A 163 6.68 -25.00 5.34
C VAL A 163 8.18 -25.18 5.56
N GLU A 164 8.65 -26.41 5.38
CA GLU A 164 10.07 -26.74 5.46
C GLU A 164 10.53 -27.38 4.15
N VAL A 165 11.72 -27.01 3.71
CA VAL A 165 12.40 -27.62 2.57
C VAL A 165 13.74 -28.14 3.05
N SER A 166 13.90 -29.46 3.04
CA SER A 166 15.13 -30.11 3.45
C SER A 166 16.24 -29.97 2.40
N SER A 167 17.48 -30.30 2.76
CA SER A 167 18.65 -30.19 1.87
C SER A 167 18.58 -31.07 0.62
N ASP A 168 17.84 -32.18 0.70
CA ASP A 168 17.54 -33.05 -0.43
C ASP A 168 16.36 -32.55 -1.27
N GLY A 169 15.72 -31.43 -0.89
CA GLY A 169 14.62 -30.78 -1.60
C GLY A 169 13.25 -31.41 -1.36
N LYS A 170 13.11 -32.28 -0.34
CA LYS A 170 11.81 -32.73 0.14
C LYS A 170 11.09 -31.56 0.83
N ILE A 171 9.81 -31.42 0.53
CA ILE A 171 8.98 -30.32 1.00
C ILE A 171 7.97 -30.89 2.00
N THR A 172 7.91 -30.31 3.19
CA THR A 172 6.89 -30.63 4.19
C THR A 172 6.10 -29.37 4.53
N ALA A 173 4.78 -29.52 4.72
CA ALA A 173 3.90 -28.47 5.15
C ALA A 173 3.13 -28.96 6.39
N ASN A 174 3.23 -28.24 7.50
CA ASN A 174 2.63 -28.58 8.79
C ASN A 174 2.94 -30.02 9.25
N GLY A 175 4.16 -30.49 8.98
CA GLY A 175 4.61 -31.83 9.34
C GLY A 175 4.17 -32.95 8.38
N LYS A 176 3.37 -32.66 7.34
CA LYS A 176 3.00 -33.61 6.28
C LYS A 176 3.88 -33.40 5.06
N GLU A 177 4.22 -34.49 4.36
CA GLU A 177 4.98 -34.43 3.12
C GLU A 177 4.09 -33.95 1.97
N VAL A 178 4.60 -33.00 1.19
CA VAL A 178 3.91 -32.50 0.00
C VAL A 178 4.12 -33.50 -1.12
N SER A 179 3.04 -34.13 -1.59
CA SER A 179 3.10 -35.11 -2.68
C SER A 179 3.30 -34.42 -4.04
N LYS A 180 2.62 -33.29 -4.27
CA LYS A 180 2.55 -32.64 -5.58
C LYS A 180 2.52 -31.11 -5.49
N ILE A 181 3.00 -30.46 -6.55
CA ILE A 181 2.81 -29.03 -6.79
C ILE A 181 1.93 -28.83 -8.03
N LEU A 182 0.87 -28.04 -7.85
CA LEU A 182 -0.10 -27.68 -8.88
C LEU A 182 0.10 -26.21 -9.26
N ILE A 183 -0.19 -25.88 -10.51
CA ILE A 183 -0.30 -24.50 -10.99
C ILE A 183 -1.73 -24.28 -11.50
N ASP A 184 -2.45 -23.35 -10.86
CA ASP A 184 -3.89 -23.10 -11.11
C ASP A 184 -4.72 -24.41 -11.12
N GLY A 185 -4.45 -25.29 -10.15
CA GLY A 185 -5.12 -26.58 -9.98
C GLY A 185 -4.63 -27.71 -10.90
N LYS A 186 -3.66 -27.44 -11.79
CA LYS A 186 -3.13 -28.41 -12.76
C LYS A 186 -1.78 -28.93 -12.33
N GLU A 187 -1.57 -30.24 -12.45
CA GLU A 187 -0.30 -30.87 -12.12
C GLU A 187 0.85 -30.31 -12.96
N PHE A 188 1.92 -29.92 -12.29
CA PHE A 188 3.13 -29.41 -12.92
C PHE A 188 4.32 -30.27 -12.46
N PHE A 189 5.02 -30.88 -13.42
CA PHE A 189 5.99 -31.97 -13.16
C PHE A 189 5.41 -33.21 -12.46
N SER A 190 4.11 -33.49 -12.63
CA SER A 190 3.43 -34.70 -12.14
C SER A 190 3.71 -34.97 -10.64
N ASP A 191 4.54 -35.97 -10.32
CA ASP A 191 4.82 -36.44 -8.96
C ASP A 191 6.19 -35.98 -8.43
N ASP A 192 6.85 -35.01 -9.09
CA ASP A 192 8.12 -34.46 -8.63
C ASP A 192 7.96 -33.01 -8.12
N PRO A 193 7.54 -32.82 -6.85
CA PRO A 193 7.34 -31.50 -6.25
C PRO A 193 8.67 -30.72 -6.12
N LYS A 194 9.81 -31.42 -6.10
CA LYS A 194 11.13 -30.79 -6.06
C LYS A 194 11.50 -30.19 -7.40
N MET A 195 11.17 -30.86 -8.50
CA MET A 195 11.35 -30.30 -9.85
C MET A 195 10.49 -29.06 -10.07
N ALA A 196 9.22 -29.10 -9.63
CA ALA A 196 8.36 -27.94 -9.69
C ALA A 196 8.92 -26.75 -8.87
N SER A 197 9.28 -26.97 -7.61
CA SER A 197 9.74 -25.88 -6.73
C SER A 197 11.03 -25.20 -7.19
N LYS A 198 11.92 -25.94 -7.86
CA LYS A 198 13.20 -25.42 -8.36
C LYS A 198 13.13 -24.70 -9.71
N ASN A 199 12.10 -24.97 -10.51
CA ASN A 199 12.02 -24.46 -11.88
C ASN A 199 10.92 -23.41 -12.09
N ILE A 200 10.04 -23.21 -11.10
CA ILE A 200 9.04 -22.15 -11.13
C ILE A 200 9.62 -20.86 -10.53
N PRO A 201 9.63 -19.74 -11.26
CA PRO A 201 9.98 -18.43 -10.72
C PRO A 201 9.01 -17.99 -9.61
N ALA A 202 9.53 -17.54 -8.46
CA ALA A 202 8.71 -17.10 -7.34
C ALA A 202 7.89 -15.84 -7.66
N ASP A 203 8.40 -14.98 -8.54
CA ASP A 203 7.74 -13.74 -8.96
C ASP A 203 6.44 -13.98 -9.75
N MET A 204 6.29 -15.15 -10.37
CA MET A 204 5.07 -15.57 -11.05
C MET A 204 3.94 -15.92 -10.09
N VAL A 205 4.25 -16.34 -8.86
CA VAL A 205 3.27 -16.80 -7.89
C VAL A 205 2.53 -15.61 -7.31
N ASN A 206 1.20 -15.64 -7.39
CA ASN A 206 0.31 -14.69 -6.74
C ASN A 206 -0.09 -15.17 -5.33
N LYS A 207 -0.49 -16.43 -5.23
CA LYS A 207 -0.85 -17.08 -3.97
C LYS A 207 -0.36 -18.52 -3.97
N LEU A 208 -0.04 -18.99 -2.78
CA LEU A 208 0.31 -20.38 -2.52
C LEU A 208 -0.73 -20.98 -1.58
N GLN A 209 -1.26 -22.14 -1.91
CA GLN A 209 -2.29 -22.83 -1.13
C GLN A 209 -1.76 -24.19 -0.73
N VAL A 210 -1.67 -24.45 0.57
CA VAL A 210 -1.46 -25.81 1.09
C VAL A 210 -2.84 -26.42 1.26
N ILE A 211 -3.10 -27.51 0.55
CA ILE A 211 -4.41 -28.17 0.50
C ILE A 211 -4.22 -29.61 0.98
N ASP A 212 -4.98 -29.99 2.00
CA ASP A 212 -5.14 -31.38 2.37
C ASP A 212 -6.36 -31.93 1.61
N ARG A 213 -6.17 -32.97 0.81
CA ARG A 213 -7.25 -33.54 -0.02
C ARG A 213 -7.17 -35.06 -0.08
N LYS A 214 -8.26 -35.69 -0.49
CA LYS A 214 -8.30 -37.12 -0.83
C LYS A 214 -7.40 -37.43 -2.01
N SER A 215 -6.91 -38.68 -2.08
CA SER A 215 -6.13 -39.20 -3.20
C SER A 215 -6.81 -38.93 -4.56
N ASP A 216 -6.02 -38.91 -5.64
CA ASP A 216 -6.58 -38.74 -6.99
C ASP A 216 -7.52 -39.88 -7.38
N LEU A 217 -7.27 -41.11 -6.92
CA LEU A 217 -8.15 -42.26 -7.18
C LEU A 217 -9.50 -42.09 -6.46
N ALA A 218 -9.47 -41.66 -5.20
CA ALA A 218 -10.68 -41.39 -4.44
C ALA A 218 -11.48 -40.21 -5.02
N ARG A 219 -10.79 -39.15 -5.46
CA ARG A 219 -11.40 -38.00 -6.14
C ARG A 219 -11.99 -38.35 -7.50
N LEU A 220 -11.38 -39.29 -8.23
CA LEU A 220 -11.85 -39.74 -9.53
C LEU A 220 -13.04 -40.72 -9.43
N THR A 221 -12.94 -41.70 -8.52
CA THR A 221 -13.92 -42.78 -8.37
C THR A 221 -15.07 -42.42 -7.43
N GLY A 222 -14.88 -41.43 -6.56
CA GLY A 222 -15.81 -41.08 -5.49
C GLY A 222 -15.78 -42.07 -4.31
N VAL A 223 -14.86 -43.03 -4.30
CA VAL A 223 -14.70 -44.04 -3.25
C VAL A 223 -13.50 -43.67 -2.39
N ASP A 224 -13.72 -43.45 -1.09
CA ASP A 224 -12.64 -43.16 -0.14
C ASP A 224 -11.76 -44.41 0.03
N ASP A 225 -10.49 -44.27 -0.32
CA ASP A 225 -9.46 -45.29 -0.11
C ASP A 225 -8.75 -45.15 1.24
N GLY A 226 -9.10 -44.11 2.02
CA GLY A 226 -8.46 -43.79 3.29
C GLY A 226 -7.09 -43.12 3.14
N GLU A 227 -6.70 -42.76 1.91
CA GLU A 227 -5.44 -42.06 1.64
C GLU A 227 -5.71 -40.56 1.43
N ASP A 228 -5.15 -39.74 2.32
CA ASP A 228 -5.12 -38.29 2.18
C ASP A 228 -3.73 -37.86 1.69
N GLU A 229 -3.69 -36.88 0.80
CA GLU A 229 -2.46 -36.26 0.32
C GLU A 229 -2.45 -34.75 0.59
N THR A 230 -1.27 -34.23 0.89
CA THR A 230 -1.04 -32.79 1.02
C THR A 230 -0.42 -32.27 -0.28
N VAL A 231 -1.10 -31.34 -0.94
CA VAL A 231 -0.63 -30.73 -2.19
C VAL A 231 -0.44 -29.23 -2.02
N ILE A 232 0.50 -28.66 -2.78
CA ILE A 232 0.66 -27.21 -2.88
C ILE A 232 0.09 -26.75 -4.21
N ASN A 233 -0.89 -25.84 -4.18
CA ASN A 233 -1.39 -25.18 -5.37
C ASN A 233 -0.86 -23.74 -5.47
N LEU A 234 -0.23 -23.42 -6.59
CA LEU A 234 0.30 -22.11 -6.91
C LEU A 234 -0.66 -21.43 -7.88
N THR A 235 -1.21 -20.29 -7.48
CA THR A 235 -1.95 -19.44 -8.42
C THR A 235 -0.98 -18.46 -9.08
N VAL A 236 -1.07 -18.32 -10.39
CA VAL A 236 -0.19 -17.39 -11.12
C VAL A 236 -0.74 -15.97 -11.11
N LYS A 237 0.15 -14.98 -11.25
CA LYS A 237 -0.24 -13.58 -11.43
C LYS A 237 -0.97 -13.38 -12.76
N LYS A 238 -1.86 -12.39 -12.78
CA LYS A 238 -2.62 -12.02 -13.99
C LYS A 238 -1.65 -11.73 -15.15
N GLY A 239 -1.90 -12.35 -16.31
CA GLY A 239 -1.07 -12.22 -17.51
C GLY A 239 0.08 -13.23 -17.61
N MET A 240 0.36 -14.00 -16.56
CA MET A 240 1.40 -15.06 -16.57
C MET A 240 0.81 -16.45 -16.85
N ASN A 241 -0.52 -16.55 -17.00
CA ASN A 241 -1.24 -17.76 -17.39
C ASN A 241 -1.31 -17.98 -18.91
N ASN A 242 -0.81 -17.03 -19.71
CA ASN A 242 -0.82 -17.12 -21.17
C ASN A 242 0.39 -16.41 -21.77
N GLY A 243 1.42 -17.18 -22.13
CA GLY A 243 2.68 -16.63 -22.65
C GLY A 243 3.89 -17.52 -22.38
N TRP A 244 5.06 -16.99 -22.73
CA TRP A 244 6.36 -17.60 -22.47
C TRP A 244 6.98 -16.96 -21.23
N PHE A 245 7.50 -17.78 -20.33
CA PHE A 245 8.28 -17.32 -19.19
C PHE A 245 9.32 -18.36 -18.82
N GLY A 246 10.42 -17.93 -18.24
CA GLY A 246 11.56 -18.82 -18.07
C GLY A 246 12.77 -18.09 -17.54
N THR A 247 13.82 -18.85 -17.28
CA THR A 247 15.08 -18.35 -16.78
C THR A 247 16.21 -18.83 -17.67
N VAL A 248 17.16 -17.94 -17.92
CA VAL A 248 18.42 -18.27 -18.57
C VAL A 248 19.52 -17.86 -17.62
N THR A 249 20.32 -18.82 -17.19
CA THR A 249 21.43 -18.62 -16.28
C THR A 249 22.71 -19.02 -17.00
N GLY A 250 23.70 -18.14 -16.97
CA GLY A 250 25.03 -18.40 -17.50
C GLY A 250 26.06 -17.90 -16.50
N GLY A 251 27.08 -18.70 -16.24
CA GLY A 251 28.15 -18.39 -15.30
C GLY A 251 29.45 -19.01 -15.77
N TYR A 252 30.54 -18.25 -15.59
CA TYR A 252 31.91 -18.71 -15.74
C TYR A 252 32.71 -18.25 -14.52
N GLY A 253 33.60 -19.09 -14.01
CA GLY A 253 34.38 -18.87 -12.81
C GLY A 253 35.84 -19.25 -12.98
N THR A 254 36.65 -18.95 -11.96
CA THR A 254 38.04 -19.40 -11.85
C THR A 254 38.11 -20.94 -11.85
N ASP A 255 39.23 -21.50 -12.25
CA ASP A 255 39.43 -22.96 -12.39
C ASP A 255 38.50 -23.62 -13.43
N ASP A 256 38.24 -22.92 -14.55
CA ASP A 256 37.43 -23.36 -15.68
C ASP A 256 36.02 -23.84 -15.28
N ARG A 257 35.47 -23.19 -14.25
CA ARG A 257 34.12 -23.48 -13.77
C ARG A 257 33.08 -22.83 -14.66
N TYR A 258 32.06 -23.58 -15.05
CA TYR A 258 30.95 -23.06 -15.82
C TYR A 258 29.62 -23.59 -15.30
N SER A 259 28.59 -22.78 -15.49
CA SER A 259 27.20 -23.17 -15.31
C SER A 259 26.36 -22.54 -16.42
N GLY A 260 25.51 -23.35 -17.03
CA GLY A 260 24.53 -22.94 -18.02
C GLY A 260 23.21 -23.62 -17.69
N ASN A 261 22.12 -22.87 -17.68
CA ASN A 261 20.79 -23.41 -17.48
C ASN A 261 19.77 -22.60 -18.26
N LEU A 262 18.85 -23.28 -18.90
CA LEU A 262 17.73 -22.74 -19.65
C LEU A 262 16.48 -23.45 -19.16
N VAL A 263 15.52 -22.68 -18.66
CA VAL A 263 14.15 -23.14 -18.38
C VAL A 263 13.23 -22.28 -19.21
N ALA A 264 12.43 -22.89 -20.08
CA ALA A 264 11.44 -22.22 -20.89
C ALA A 264 10.08 -22.88 -20.66
N ASN A 265 9.12 -22.10 -20.15
CA ASN A 265 7.74 -22.50 -19.96
C ASN A 265 6.87 -21.77 -20.96
N TYR A 266 5.92 -22.47 -21.54
CA TYR A 266 4.92 -21.92 -22.45
C TYR A 266 3.53 -22.36 -22.01
N PHE A 267 2.72 -21.39 -21.58
CA PHE A 267 1.35 -21.61 -21.14
C PHE A 267 0.39 -21.00 -22.17
N ALA A 268 -0.57 -21.79 -22.63
CA ALA A 268 -1.58 -21.33 -23.59
C ALA A 268 -2.90 -22.07 -23.40
N ASP A 269 -3.99 -21.31 -23.21
CA ASP A 269 -5.36 -21.85 -23.05
C ASP A 269 -5.47 -22.98 -22.01
N GLY A 270 -4.67 -22.90 -20.95
CA GLY A 270 -4.64 -23.90 -19.89
C GLY A 270 -3.85 -25.16 -20.20
N ASN A 271 -3.12 -25.20 -21.31
CA ASN A 271 -2.06 -26.15 -21.61
C ASN A 271 -0.72 -25.61 -21.13
N GLN A 272 0.16 -26.51 -20.70
CA GLN A 272 1.47 -26.19 -20.15
C GLN A 272 2.53 -27.01 -20.87
N PHE A 273 3.60 -26.36 -21.31
CA PHE A 273 4.78 -27.00 -21.88
C PHE A 273 6.01 -26.42 -21.20
N THR A 274 6.92 -27.27 -20.78
CA THR A 274 8.16 -26.87 -20.11
C THR A 274 9.33 -27.58 -20.76
N PHE A 275 10.32 -26.81 -21.17
CA PHE A 275 11.59 -27.29 -21.68
C PHE A 275 12.71 -26.83 -20.74
N ILE A 276 13.58 -27.75 -20.36
CA ILE A 276 14.71 -27.47 -19.50
C ILE A 276 15.96 -28.04 -20.16
N ALA A 277 17.04 -27.27 -20.20
CA ALA A 277 18.34 -27.72 -20.66
C ALA A 277 19.43 -27.07 -19.81
N GLY A 278 20.43 -27.82 -19.39
CA GLY A 278 21.48 -27.27 -18.54
C GLY A 278 22.75 -28.11 -18.52
N GLY A 279 23.85 -27.46 -18.17
CA GLY A 279 25.16 -28.07 -18.06
C GLY A 279 26.04 -27.29 -17.09
N ASN A 280 26.71 -27.97 -16.16
CA ASN A 280 27.62 -27.30 -15.22
C ASN A 280 28.71 -28.25 -14.71
N ASN A 281 29.83 -27.70 -14.23
CA ASN A 281 30.87 -28.42 -13.49
C ASN A 281 31.07 -27.85 -12.08
N THR A 282 30.02 -27.29 -11.49
CA THR A 282 30.02 -26.64 -10.17
C THR A 282 29.44 -27.53 -9.08
N ASN A 283 29.28 -28.83 -9.35
CA ASN A 283 28.64 -29.81 -8.48
C ASN A 283 27.18 -29.46 -8.13
N SER A 284 26.51 -28.69 -9.00
CA SER A 284 25.08 -28.40 -8.85
C SER A 284 24.26 -29.39 -9.67
N GLN A 285 23.33 -30.08 -9.03
CA GLN A 285 22.43 -31.01 -9.73
C GLN A 285 21.13 -30.25 -10.06
N ASN A 286 20.91 -29.91 -11.34
CA ASN A 286 19.71 -29.15 -11.74
C ASN A 286 18.43 -30.02 -11.74
N PHE A 287 18.57 -31.34 -11.83
CA PHE A 287 17.48 -32.30 -11.74
C PHE A 287 17.74 -33.31 -10.63
N THR A 288 16.69 -33.79 -9.97
CA THR A 288 16.83 -34.91 -9.04
C THR A 288 17.08 -36.18 -9.85
N ASP A 289 18.30 -36.69 -9.83
CA ASP A 289 18.53 -38.07 -10.21
C ASP A 289 18.20 -38.97 -9.01
N GLY A 290 17.11 -39.74 -9.14
CA GLY A 290 16.71 -40.75 -8.17
C GLY A 290 17.76 -41.86 -7.98
N GLY A 291 18.72 -41.98 -8.90
CA GLY A 291 19.89 -42.85 -8.83
C GLY A 291 21.13 -42.21 -8.20
N ALA A 292 21.55 -41.01 -8.63
CA ALA A 292 22.79 -40.36 -8.16
C ALA A 292 22.78 -40.00 -6.67
N SER A 293 21.60 -39.73 -6.10
CA SER A 293 21.46 -39.46 -4.65
C SER A 293 21.86 -40.66 -3.77
N ARG A 294 21.97 -41.87 -4.35
CA ARG A 294 22.44 -43.07 -3.67
C ARG A 294 23.96 -43.20 -3.68
N PHE A 295 24.64 -42.61 -4.67
CA PHE A 295 26.11 -42.68 -4.81
C PHE A 295 26.84 -41.51 -4.16
N THR A 296 26.17 -40.36 -3.95
CA THR A 296 26.73 -39.26 -3.15
C THR A 296 26.90 -39.60 -1.67
N ARG A 297 26.24 -40.64 -1.15
CA ARG A 297 26.38 -41.09 0.25
C ARG A 297 27.62 -41.94 0.54
N PHE A 298 28.31 -42.45 -0.48
CA PHE A 298 29.40 -43.43 -0.32
C PHE A 298 30.80 -42.93 -0.66
N GLY A 299 31.01 -41.63 -0.85
CA GLY A 299 32.33 -41.12 -1.25
C GLY A 299 32.64 -39.74 -0.68
N ASN A 300 33.86 -39.60 -0.16
CA ASN A 300 34.46 -38.34 0.27
C ASN A 300 34.22 -37.25 -0.79
N ASN A 301 33.82 -36.05 -0.37
CA ASN A 301 33.37 -34.94 -1.24
C ASN A 301 34.53 -34.23 -2.00
N SER A 302 35.59 -34.95 -2.37
CA SER A 302 36.68 -34.40 -3.21
C SER A 302 36.46 -34.79 -4.67
N GLY A 303 36.15 -33.81 -5.52
CA GLY A 303 36.00 -34.00 -6.96
C GLY A 303 35.13 -32.96 -7.64
N ILE A 304 35.38 -32.77 -8.93
CA ILE A 304 34.56 -31.94 -9.83
C ILE A 304 33.55 -32.86 -10.51
N THR A 305 32.27 -32.57 -10.36
CA THR A 305 31.18 -33.27 -11.05
C THR A 305 30.67 -32.38 -12.16
N THR A 306 30.81 -32.85 -13.39
CA THR A 306 30.21 -32.28 -14.58
C THR A 306 28.84 -32.92 -14.77
N SER A 307 27.77 -32.12 -14.79
CA SER A 307 26.40 -32.56 -15.02
C SER A 307 25.86 -31.91 -16.28
N GLN A 308 25.14 -32.69 -17.08
CA GLN A 308 24.35 -32.25 -18.23
C GLN A 308 22.93 -32.79 -18.09
N ASN A 309 21.95 -32.00 -18.50
CA ASN A 309 20.56 -32.37 -18.34
C ASN A 309 19.66 -31.77 -19.41
N LEU A 310 18.60 -32.52 -19.72
CA LEU A 310 17.57 -32.17 -20.68
C LEU A 310 16.22 -32.67 -20.14
N GLY A 311 15.25 -31.80 -20.06
CA GLY A 311 13.92 -32.10 -19.56
C GLY A 311 12.85 -31.55 -20.48
N PHE A 312 11.79 -32.33 -20.68
CA PHE A 312 10.57 -31.87 -21.34
C PHE A 312 9.38 -32.31 -20.51
N ASN A 313 8.48 -31.38 -20.19
CA ASN A 313 7.21 -31.66 -19.54
C ASN A 313 6.08 -31.04 -20.34
N PHE A 314 4.95 -31.73 -20.40
CA PHE A 314 3.72 -31.20 -20.97
C PHE A 314 2.53 -31.60 -20.12
N ASN A 315 1.52 -30.75 -20.09
CA ASN A 315 0.20 -31.03 -19.53
C ASN A 315 -0.84 -30.38 -20.43
N VAL A 316 -1.55 -31.19 -21.21
CA VAL A 316 -2.53 -30.75 -22.21
C VAL A 316 -3.93 -31.25 -21.86
N GLY A 317 -4.95 -30.45 -22.14
CA GLY A 317 -6.34 -30.82 -21.91
C GLY A 317 -7.32 -29.86 -22.54
N SER A 318 -8.59 -30.27 -22.64
CA SER A 318 -9.65 -29.41 -23.18
C SER A 318 -9.97 -28.25 -22.21
N LYS A 319 -10.12 -27.05 -22.76
CA LYS A 319 -10.45 -25.82 -22.02
C LYS A 319 -11.82 -25.89 -21.34
N ASP A 320 -12.77 -26.61 -21.95
CA ASP A 320 -14.17 -26.65 -21.54
C ASP A 320 -14.54 -27.88 -20.69
N SER A 321 -13.63 -28.85 -20.57
CA SER A 321 -13.82 -29.99 -19.69
C SER A 321 -12.50 -30.44 -19.07
N GLU A 322 -12.31 -30.18 -17.78
CA GLU A 322 -11.18 -30.70 -17.01
C GLU A 322 -11.20 -32.23 -16.84
N LYS A 323 -12.23 -32.91 -17.36
CA LYS A 323 -12.45 -34.36 -17.25
C LYS A 323 -11.35 -35.20 -17.93
N PHE A 324 -10.68 -34.66 -18.95
CA PHE A 324 -9.60 -35.36 -19.65
C PHE A 324 -8.40 -34.45 -19.85
N ARG A 325 -7.32 -34.74 -19.12
CA ARG A 325 -6.01 -34.13 -19.27
C ARG A 325 -4.97 -35.23 -19.42
N ALA A 326 -3.97 -34.99 -20.25
CA ALA A 326 -2.82 -35.87 -20.41
C ALA A 326 -1.56 -35.06 -20.08
N GLY A 327 -0.79 -35.55 -19.11
CA GLY A 327 0.47 -34.98 -18.72
C GLY A 327 1.59 -36.01 -18.79
N GLY A 328 2.81 -35.54 -18.99
CA GLY A 328 3.99 -36.38 -18.99
C GLY A 328 5.27 -35.56 -18.87
N ASN A 329 6.32 -36.20 -18.38
CA ASN A 329 7.66 -35.63 -18.32
C ASN A 329 8.70 -36.65 -18.77
N VAL A 330 9.70 -36.17 -19.51
CA VAL A 330 10.88 -36.93 -19.93
C VAL A 330 12.10 -36.15 -19.49
N ASN A 331 12.93 -36.78 -18.68
CA ASN A 331 14.14 -36.16 -18.15
C ASN A 331 15.35 -37.06 -18.47
N TYR A 332 16.39 -36.47 -19.03
CA TYR A 332 17.69 -37.07 -19.27
C TYR A 332 18.73 -36.35 -18.42
N ASN A 333 19.52 -37.12 -17.67
CA ASN A 333 20.61 -36.62 -16.85
C ASN A 333 21.86 -37.45 -17.14
N HIS A 334 22.97 -36.74 -17.36
CA HIS A 334 24.30 -37.32 -17.44
C HIS A 334 25.21 -36.62 -16.43
N SER A 335 25.99 -37.39 -15.69
CA SER A 335 26.97 -36.84 -14.76
C SER A 335 28.27 -37.62 -14.82
N ASP A 336 29.38 -36.90 -14.98
CA ASP A 336 30.74 -37.42 -14.90
C ASP A 336 31.44 -36.77 -13.69
N ARG A 337 32.29 -37.53 -12.99
CA ARG A 337 32.98 -37.07 -11.78
C ARG A 337 34.48 -37.31 -11.90
N ASP A 338 35.22 -36.21 -11.93
CA ASP A 338 36.67 -36.19 -11.83
C ASP A 338 37.11 -36.02 -10.37
N ALA A 339 37.60 -37.09 -9.75
CA ALA A 339 38.21 -37.03 -8.43
C ALA A 339 39.70 -36.63 -8.55
N ARG A 340 40.05 -35.41 -8.09
CA ARG A 340 41.45 -35.01 -7.91
C ARG A 340 41.83 -35.18 -6.44
N THR A 341 42.76 -36.08 -6.17
CA THR A 341 43.36 -36.25 -4.84
C THR A 341 44.74 -35.59 -4.87
N THR A 342 44.89 -34.46 -4.19
CA THR A 342 46.22 -33.91 -3.90
C THR A 342 46.76 -34.65 -2.68
N THR A 343 47.88 -35.35 -2.86
CA THR A 343 48.61 -36.01 -1.77
C THR A 343 49.59 -35.03 -1.15
#